data_AF-A0A535BGL6-F1
#
_entry.id   AF-A0A535BGL6-F1
#
_cell.length_a   1.000
_cell.length_b   1.000
_cell.length_c   1.000
_cell.angle_alpha   90.00
_cell.angle_beta   90.00
_cell.angle_gamma   90.00
#
_symmetry.space_group_name_H-M   'P 1'
#
loop_
_entity.id
_entity.type
_entity.pdbx_description
1 polymer ?
#
loop_
_entity_poly.entity_id
_entity_poly.type
_entity_poly.pdbx_seq_one_letter_code
_entity_poly.pdbx_strand_id
1 'polypeptide(L)'
;MTAQTTHVREMAANLLLGRALQALDAAGGLVVFWDAEGRWQKDAFTLAGRPDRLEELAPVLEAILEWTLYTEKPAAIDDLRRSRWARHLLHGAEPPAGAVAATPMAQRGTIWGAVAVYRADPVVGSIDLLGELAELATEPLSSIGSSRPEGIA
;
A
#
# COMPACT_ATOMS: atom_id res chain seq x y z
N MET A 1 -25.40 7.74 -7.76
CA MET A 1 -24.17 7.38 -8.49
C MET A 1 -22.92 7.49 -7.63
N THR A 2 -22.79 8.50 -6.76
CA THR A 2 -21.62 8.70 -5.87
C THR A 2 -21.35 7.53 -4.93
N ALA A 3 -22.35 7.09 -4.14
CA ALA A 3 -22.18 5.98 -3.20
C ALA A 3 -21.73 4.66 -3.86
N GLN A 4 -22.22 4.36 -5.07
CA GLN A 4 -21.84 3.15 -5.80
C GLN A 4 -20.37 3.22 -6.25
N THR A 5 -19.90 4.39 -6.67
CA THR A 5 -18.49 4.62 -7.03
C THR A 5 -17.57 4.50 -5.82
N THR A 6 -17.97 5.04 -4.66
CA THR A 6 -17.21 4.94 -3.40
C THR A 6 -17.01 3.48 -2.99
N HIS A 7 -18.09 2.70 -2.99
CA HIS A 7 -18.01 1.27 -2.66
C HIS A 7 -17.09 0.49 -3.61
N VAL A 8 -17.07 0.81 -4.91
CA VAL A 8 -16.19 0.11 -5.86
C VAL A 8 -14.71 0.44 -5.62
N ARG A 9 -14.36 1.70 -5.29
CA ARG A 9 -12.97 2.08 -4.99
C ARG A 9 -12.47 1.44 -3.70
N GLU A 10 -13.29 1.47 -2.65
CA GLU A 10 -13.00 0.79 -1.40
C GLU A 10 -12.86 -0.73 -1.59
N MET A 11 -13.79 -1.36 -2.32
CA MET A 11 -13.70 -2.80 -2.61
C MET A 11 -12.45 -3.14 -3.42
N ALA A 12 -12.08 -2.36 -4.43
CA ALA A 12 -10.87 -2.59 -5.21
C ALA A 12 -9.61 -2.49 -4.35
N ALA A 13 -9.51 -1.46 -3.50
CA ALA A 13 -8.39 -1.25 -2.59
C ALA A 13 -8.26 -2.40 -1.57
N ASN A 14 -9.38 -2.81 -0.97
CA ASN A 14 -9.39 -3.85 0.06
C ASN A 14 -9.21 -5.25 -0.52
N LEU A 15 -9.75 -5.53 -1.71
CA LEU A 15 -9.47 -6.77 -2.44
C LEU A 15 -8.00 -6.85 -2.86
N LEU A 16 -7.42 -5.75 -3.35
CA LEU A 16 -6.00 -5.69 -3.69
C LEU A 16 -5.15 -6.04 -2.47
N LEU A 17 -5.34 -5.32 -1.37
CA LEU A 17 -4.56 -5.54 -0.15
C LEU A 17 -4.74 -6.98 0.33
N GLY A 18 -5.96 -7.49 0.43
CA GLY A 18 -6.21 -8.88 0.83
C GLY A 18 -5.51 -9.92 -0.06
N ARG A 19 -5.51 -9.71 -1.39
CA ARG A 19 -4.82 -10.60 -2.34
C ARG A 19 -3.30 -10.48 -2.26
N ALA A 20 -2.78 -9.26 -2.14
CA ALA A 20 -1.36 -9.01 -1.96
C ALA A 20 -0.84 -9.68 -0.69
N LEU A 21 -1.59 -9.61 0.40
CA LEU A 21 -1.21 -10.29 1.64
C LEU A 21 -1.10 -11.80 1.47
N GLN A 22 -2.10 -12.43 0.82
CA GLN A 22 -2.08 -13.87 0.56
C GLN A 22 -0.97 -14.29 -0.41
N ALA A 23 -0.80 -13.56 -1.51
CA ALA A 23 0.15 -13.92 -2.57
C ALA A 23 1.61 -13.76 -2.13
N LEU A 24 1.88 -12.78 -1.26
CA LEU A 24 3.23 -12.47 -0.77
C LEU A 24 3.53 -13.14 0.58
N ASP A 25 2.61 -13.95 1.11
CA ASP A 25 2.69 -14.48 2.47
C ASP A 25 3.04 -13.39 3.51
N ALA A 26 2.37 -12.25 3.40
CA ALA A 26 2.62 -11.08 4.22
C ALA A 26 1.92 -11.21 5.58
N ALA A 27 2.43 -10.48 6.57
CA ALA A 27 1.84 -10.46 7.91
C ALA A 27 0.74 -9.40 8.03
N GLY A 28 0.87 -8.29 7.32
CA GLY A 28 -0.14 -7.24 7.23
C GLY A 28 0.24 -6.15 6.24
N GLY A 29 -0.59 -5.13 6.12
CA GLY A 29 -0.33 -4.00 5.23
C GLY A 29 -1.34 -2.86 5.39
N LEU A 30 -1.06 -1.78 4.66
CA LEU A 30 -1.88 -0.58 4.58
C LEU A 30 -2.24 -0.31 3.13
N VAL A 31 -3.42 0.26 2.90
CA VAL A 31 -3.80 0.81 1.61
C VAL A 31 -4.36 2.21 1.82
N VAL A 32 -3.95 3.15 0.97
CA VAL A 32 -4.51 4.49 0.89
C VAL A 32 -5.14 4.68 -0.46
N PHE A 33 -6.34 5.26 -0.52
CA PHE A 33 -7.05 5.45 -1.78
C PHE A 33 -7.93 6.71 -1.78
N TRP A 34 -8.19 7.23 -2.97
CA TRP A 34 -9.02 8.40 -3.19
C TRP A 34 -10.49 8.01 -3.38
N ASP A 35 -11.35 8.33 -2.41
CA ASP A 35 -12.78 8.05 -2.47
C ASP A 35 -13.53 8.90 -3.52
N ALA A 36 -14.79 8.58 -3.81
CA ALA A 36 -15.57 9.30 -4.83
C ALA A 36 -15.90 10.74 -4.40
N GLU A 37 -15.89 10.99 -3.10
CA GLU A 37 -16.13 12.28 -2.45
C GLU A 37 -14.91 13.20 -2.49
N GLY A 38 -13.77 12.72 -2.97
CA GLY A 38 -12.56 13.51 -3.09
C GLY A 38 -11.75 13.56 -1.80
N ARG A 39 -11.72 12.46 -1.03
CA ARG A 39 -10.97 12.35 0.21
C ARG A 39 -10.05 11.13 0.18
N TRP A 40 -8.89 11.28 0.80
CA TRP A 40 -8.00 10.15 1.07
C TRP A 40 -8.58 9.30 2.20
N GLN A 41 -8.74 8.01 1.93
CA GLN A 41 -9.08 6.98 2.90
C GLN A 41 -7.86 6.10 3.15
N LYS A 42 -7.81 5.49 4.33
CA LYS A 42 -6.75 4.55 4.74
C LYS A 42 -7.36 3.34 5.41
N ASP A 43 -7.03 2.15 4.92
CA ASP A 43 -7.38 0.88 5.54
C ASP A 43 -6.15 0.05 5.87
N ALA A 44 -6.29 -0.84 6.84
CA ALA A 44 -5.24 -1.73 7.34
C ALA A 44 -5.76 -3.16 7.44
N PHE A 45 -4.95 -4.13 7.02
CA PHE A 45 -5.32 -5.55 7.06
C PHE A 45 -4.16 -6.38 7.60
N THR A 46 -4.49 -7.42 8.36
CA THR A 46 -3.53 -8.40 8.89
C THR A 46 -3.96 -9.81 8.48
N LEU A 47 -3.00 -10.71 8.31
CA LEU A 47 -3.29 -12.13 8.18
C LEU A 47 -3.24 -12.81 9.56
N ALA A 48 -4.34 -13.47 9.93
CA ALA A 48 -4.44 -14.17 11.19
C ALA A 48 -3.30 -15.19 11.38
N GLY A 49 -2.72 -15.21 12.58
CA GLY A 49 -1.62 -16.12 12.92
C GLY A 49 -0.24 -15.68 12.45
N ARG A 50 -0.10 -14.48 11.87
CA ARG A 50 1.20 -13.88 11.50
C ARG A 50 1.56 -12.73 12.47
N PRO A 51 2.85 -12.51 12.76
CA PRO A 51 3.28 -11.38 13.60
C PRO A 51 3.27 -10.09 12.77
N ASP A 52 2.13 -9.43 12.67
CA ASP A 52 1.89 -8.30 11.75
C ASP A 52 2.62 -7.01 12.12
N ARG A 53 2.86 -6.77 13.42
CA ARG A 53 3.59 -5.59 13.93
C ARG A 53 3.16 -4.26 13.29
N LEU A 54 1.91 -4.14 12.81
CA LEU A 54 1.49 -2.98 12.02
C LEU A 54 1.49 -1.69 12.83
N GLU A 55 1.13 -1.75 14.11
CA GLU A 55 1.17 -0.58 14.99
C GLU A 55 2.61 -0.07 15.20
N GLU A 56 3.57 -0.99 15.42
CA GLU A 56 4.99 -0.67 15.56
C GLU A 56 5.57 -0.09 14.25
N LEU A 57 5.14 -0.62 13.11
CA LEU A 57 5.64 -0.27 11.78
C LEU A 57 4.84 0.84 11.08
N ALA A 58 3.80 1.38 11.70
CA ALA A 58 2.95 2.40 11.10
C ALA A 58 3.75 3.59 10.53
N PRO A 59 4.74 4.16 11.23
CA PRO A 59 5.55 5.27 10.68
C PRO A 59 6.31 4.88 9.40
N VAL A 60 6.77 3.63 9.30
CA VAL A 60 7.49 3.13 8.12
C VAL A 60 6.54 2.89 6.95
N LEU A 61 5.40 2.26 7.23
CA LEU A 61 4.39 1.96 6.22
C LEU A 61 3.73 3.22 5.66
N GLU A 62 3.47 4.22 6.51
CA GLU A 62 2.92 5.51 6.08
C GLU A 62 3.94 6.28 5.24
N ALA A 63 5.19 6.36 5.68
CA ALA A 63 6.22 7.08 4.95
C ALA A 63 6.53 6.45 3.58
N ILE A 64 6.53 5.11 3.47
CA ILE A 64 6.75 4.46 2.18
C ILE A 64 5.57 4.63 1.24
N LEU A 65 4.33 4.67 1.76
CA LEU A 65 3.15 4.99 0.97
C LEU A 65 3.19 6.43 0.46
N GLU A 66 3.53 7.39 1.32
CA GLU A 66 3.67 8.80 0.94
C GLU A 66 4.75 8.96 -0.16
N TRP A 67 5.90 8.32 0.02
CA TRP A 67 6.96 8.30 -1.00
C TRP A 67 6.48 7.68 -2.33
N THR A 68 5.74 6.58 -2.25
CA THR A 68 5.18 5.86 -3.41
C THR A 68 4.18 6.72 -4.16
N LEU A 69 3.31 7.44 -3.44
CA LEU A 69 2.36 8.40 -4.02
C LEU A 69 3.07 9.59 -4.65
N TYR A 70 4.09 10.13 -3.98
CA TYR A 70 4.84 11.30 -4.46
C TYR A 70 5.67 11.00 -5.70
N THR A 71 6.35 9.85 -5.72
CA THR A 71 7.23 9.46 -6.83
C THR A 71 6.52 8.71 -7.95
N GLU A 72 5.28 8.27 -7.70
CA GLU A 72 4.48 7.43 -8.58
C GLU A 72 5.21 6.12 -8.95
N LYS A 73 6.08 5.63 -8.07
CA LYS A 73 6.95 4.47 -8.32
C LYS A 73 6.90 3.47 -7.17
N PRO A 74 7.00 2.16 -7.47
CA PRO A 74 7.17 1.16 -6.43
C PRO A 74 8.41 1.42 -5.58
N ALA A 75 8.32 1.09 -4.29
CA ALA A 75 9.40 1.23 -3.33
C ALA A 75 9.44 0.02 -2.40
N ALA A 76 10.63 -0.35 -1.92
CA ALA A 76 10.78 -1.44 -0.98
C ALA A 76 11.95 -1.26 -0.03
N ILE A 77 11.86 -1.97 1.09
CA ILE A 77 12.90 -2.19 2.07
C ILE A 77 13.00 -3.69 2.28
N ASP A 78 14.08 -4.31 1.77
CA ASP A 78 14.24 -5.77 1.84
C ASP A 78 14.55 -6.28 3.24
N ASP A 79 15.26 -5.49 4.07
CA ASP A 79 15.49 -5.80 5.48
C ASP A 79 15.42 -4.52 6.31
N LEU A 80 14.37 -4.39 7.10
CA LEU A 80 14.10 -3.22 7.95
C LEU A 80 15.27 -2.92 8.90
N ARG A 81 15.94 -3.94 9.45
CA ARG A 81 17.07 -3.77 10.40
C ARG A 81 18.28 -3.09 9.76
N ARG A 82 18.42 -3.26 8.44
CA ARG A 82 19.52 -2.69 7.64
C ARG A 82 19.20 -1.31 7.11
N SER A 83 17.93 -0.89 7.17
CA SER A 83 17.48 0.40 6.68
C SER A 83 17.71 1.49 7.71
N ARG A 84 18.64 2.41 7.40
CA ARG A 84 18.84 3.63 8.18
C ARG A 84 17.59 4.50 8.20
N TRP A 85 16.81 4.45 7.14
CA TRP A 85 15.56 5.20 7.02
C TRP A 85 14.49 4.64 7.95
N ALA A 86 14.31 3.31 7.99
CA ALA A 86 13.40 2.67 8.94
C ALA A 86 13.81 2.97 10.39
N ARG A 87 15.10 2.85 10.72
CA ARG A 87 15.61 3.20 12.07
C ARG A 87 15.37 4.67 12.42
N HIS A 88 15.49 5.58 11.46
CA HIS A 88 15.19 7.00 11.67
C HIS A 88 13.71 7.24 11.97
N LEU A 89 12.81 6.65 11.18
CA LEU A 89 11.36 6.76 11.34
C LEU A 89 10.86 6.15 12.66
N LEU A 90 11.56 5.13 13.17
CA LEU A 90 11.31 4.53 14.48
C LEU A 90 12.07 5.24 15.61
N HIS A 91 12.42 6.52 15.44
CA HIS A 91 13.07 7.37 16.45
C HIS A 91 14.37 6.76 17.04
N GLY A 92 15.12 6.03 16.22
CA GLY A 92 16.36 5.38 16.64
C GLY A 92 16.18 3.99 17.26
N ALA A 93 14.95 3.51 17.47
CA ALA A 93 14.70 2.15 17.89
C ALA A 93 15.15 1.15 16.81
N GLU A 94 15.63 -0.02 17.23
CA GLU A 94 16.04 -1.06 16.29
C GLU A 94 14.81 -1.63 15.59
N PRO A 95 14.72 -1.54 14.25
CA PRO A 95 13.57 -2.06 13.53
C PRO A 95 13.44 -3.58 13.70
N PRO A 96 12.22 -4.13 13.63
CA PRO A 96 12.02 -5.57 13.65
C PRO A 96 12.63 -6.22 12.40
N ALA A 97 12.85 -7.54 12.45
CA ALA A 97 13.14 -8.29 11.22
C ALA A 97 11.91 -8.25 10.31
N GLY A 98 12.16 -8.11 9.01
CA GLY A 98 11.11 -8.13 8.00
C GLY A 98 11.39 -7.18 6.85
N ALA A 99 10.46 -7.15 5.92
CA ALA A 99 10.55 -6.43 4.69
C ALA A 99 9.24 -5.68 4.41
N VAL A 100 9.33 -4.54 3.74
CA VAL A 100 8.17 -3.73 3.35
C VAL A 100 8.26 -3.43 1.87
N ALA A 101 7.14 -3.54 1.16
CA ALA A 101 7.04 -3.10 -0.22
C ALA A 101 5.76 -2.30 -0.43
N ALA A 102 5.84 -1.30 -1.30
CA ALA A 102 4.72 -0.49 -1.68
C ALA A 102 4.69 -0.29 -3.20
N THR A 103 3.49 -0.16 -3.74
CA THR A 103 3.27 0.12 -5.17
C THR A 103 2.12 1.11 -5.33
N PRO A 104 2.19 2.04 -6.30
CA PRO A 104 1.07 2.90 -6.60
C PRO A 104 -0.08 2.10 -7.22
N MET A 105 -1.30 2.52 -6.91
CA MET A 105 -2.52 2.13 -7.61
C MET A 105 -2.79 3.18 -8.67
N ALA A 106 -2.23 2.99 -9.86
CA ALA A 106 -2.41 3.89 -10.99
C ALA A 106 -3.22 3.21 -12.09
N GLN A 107 -4.00 4.01 -12.84
CA GLN A 107 -4.67 3.55 -14.05
C GLN A 107 -4.80 4.70 -15.05
N ARG A 108 -4.33 4.49 -16.29
CA ARG A 108 -4.37 5.48 -17.39
C ARG A 108 -3.78 6.86 -17.02
N GLY A 109 -2.68 6.87 -16.26
CA GLY A 109 -2.00 8.10 -15.84
C GLY A 109 -2.69 8.85 -14.69
N THR A 110 -3.66 8.23 -14.03
CA THR A 110 -4.28 8.75 -12.80
C THR A 110 -3.92 7.85 -11.63
N ILE A 111 -3.40 8.44 -10.55
CA ILE A 111 -3.19 7.75 -9.27
C ILE A 111 -4.49 7.74 -8.49
N TRP A 112 -4.89 6.55 -8.09
CA TRP A 112 -6.06 6.30 -7.24
C TRP A 112 -5.66 6.00 -5.80
N GLY A 113 -4.38 5.70 -5.56
CA GLY A 113 -3.82 5.46 -4.24
C GLY A 113 -2.52 4.68 -4.26
N ALA A 114 -2.19 4.03 -3.16
CA ALA A 114 -1.04 3.15 -3.03
C ALA A 114 -1.32 2.05 -1.99
N VAL A 115 -0.67 0.91 -2.15
CA VAL A 115 -0.73 -0.20 -1.21
C VAL A 115 0.67 -0.52 -0.71
N ALA A 116 0.79 -0.84 0.58
CA ALA A 116 2.01 -1.28 1.21
C ALA A 116 1.76 -2.57 1.98
N VAL A 117 2.71 -3.50 1.89
CA VAL A 117 2.66 -4.79 2.55
C VAL A 117 3.92 -4.99 3.39
N TYR A 118 3.76 -5.63 4.53
CA TYR A 118 4.82 -6.01 5.43
C TYR A 118 4.91 -7.54 5.53
N ARG A 119 6.13 -8.05 5.36
CA ARG A 119 6.48 -9.45 5.60
C ARG A 119 7.39 -9.53 6.81
N ALA A 120 7.15 -10.50 7.69
CA ALA A 120 8.04 -10.76 8.82
C ALA A 120 9.41 -11.32 8.39
N ASP A 121 9.50 -11.86 7.17
CA ASP A 121 10.75 -12.36 6.58
C ASP A 121 11.48 -11.25 5.80
N PRO A 122 12.80 -11.08 6.01
CA PRO A 122 13.60 -10.00 5.44
C PRO A 122 14.02 -10.27 3.98
N VAL A 123 13.04 -10.44 3.09
CA VAL A 123 13.21 -10.45 1.62
C VAL A 123 11.86 -10.07 0.98
N VAL A 124 11.82 -9.02 0.13
CA VAL A 124 10.67 -8.83 -0.78
C VAL A 124 10.97 -9.56 -2.08
N GLY A 125 10.61 -10.84 -2.14
CA GLY A 125 10.91 -11.68 -3.30
C GLY A 125 10.22 -11.28 -4.61
N SER A 126 9.20 -10.41 -4.57
CA SER A 126 8.44 -10.03 -5.78
C SER A 126 7.68 -8.71 -5.62
N ILE A 127 8.39 -7.58 -5.67
CA ILE A 127 7.76 -6.25 -5.87
C ILE A 127 6.95 -6.25 -7.17
N ASP A 128 7.44 -6.93 -8.20
CA ASP A 128 6.78 -7.05 -9.50
C ASP A 128 5.37 -7.66 -9.37
N LEU A 129 5.21 -8.72 -8.55
CA LEU A 129 3.92 -9.33 -8.29
C LEU A 129 2.95 -8.37 -7.57
N LEU A 130 3.46 -7.54 -6.66
CA LEU A 130 2.64 -6.51 -6.01
C LEU A 130 2.15 -5.48 -7.05
N GLY A 131 3.01 -5.10 -7.99
CA GLY A 131 2.68 -4.24 -9.13
C GLY A 131 1.61 -4.85 -10.03
N GLU A 132 1.79 -6.10 -10.46
CA GLU A 132 0.83 -6.84 -11.29
C GLU A 132 -0.55 -6.95 -10.63
N LEU A 133 -0.59 -7.24 -9.32
CA LEU A 133 -1.83 -7.27 -8.55
C LEU A 133 -2.50 -5.89 -8.50
N ALA A 134 -1.72 -4.83 -8.32
CA ALA A 134 -2.23 -3.46 -8.27
C ALA A 134 -2.85 -3.06 -9.61
N GLU A 135 -2.19 -3.35 -10.73
CA GLU A 135 -2.72 -3.11 -12.08
C GLU A 135 -4.04 -3.85 -12.31
N LEU A 136 -4.12 -5.13 -11.93
CA LEU A 136 -5.33 -5.93 -12.07
C LEU A 136 -6.49 -5.37 -11.21
N ALA A 137 -6.20 -4.94 -9.99
CA ALA A 137 -7.22 -4.41 -9.08
C ALA A 137 -7.70 -3.00 -9.45
N THR A 138 -6.87 -2.20 -10.13
CA THR A 138 -7.23 -0.86 -10.60
C THR A 138 -7.89 -0.85 -11.98
N GLU A 139 -7.81 -1.96 -12.74
CA GLU A 139 -8.45 -2.10 -14.05
C GLU A 139 -9.95 -1.71 -14.04
N PRO A 140 -10.79 -2.20 -13.09
CA PRO A 140 -12.22 -1.84 -13.04
C PRO A 140 -12.47 -0.34 -12.83
N LEU A 141 -11.54 0.37 -12.18
CA LEU A 141 -11.64 1.80 -11.89
C LEU A 141 -11.59 2.65 -13.17
N SER A 142 -11.04 2.10 -14.25
CA SER A 142 -10.98 2.76 -15.57
C SER A 142 -12.36 3.04 -16.18
N SER A 143 -13.40 2.31 -15.75
CA SER A 143 -14.78 2.46 -16.23
C SER A 143 -15.58 3.51 -15.44
N ILE A 144 -15.05 4.00 -14.32
CA ILE A 144 -15.81 4.72 -13.28
C ILE A 144 -15.69 6.26 -13.41
N GLY A 145 -14.90 6.75 -14.35
CA GLY A 145 -14.87 8.17 -14.71
C GLY A 145 -13.69 8.94 -14.14
N SER A 146 -13.17 9.85 -14.97
CA SER A 146 -11.89 10.54 -14.91
C SER A 146 -11.84 11.76 -13.99
N SER A 147 -12.51 11.76 -12.83
CA SER A 147 -12.32 12.85 -11.86
C SER A 147 -10.96 12.70 -11.19
N ARG A 148 -9.97 13.33 -11.81
CA ARG A 148 -8.59 13.48 -11.34
C ARG A 148 -8.59 14.01 -9.90
N PRO A 149 -7.94 13.36 -8.93
CA PRO A 149 -7.53 14.02 -7.70
C PRO A 149 -6.51 15.08 -8.09
N GLU A 150 -6.83 16.36 -7.89
CA GLU A 150 -5.78 17.39 -7.89
C GLU A 150 -4.84 17.10 -6.72
N GLY A 151 -3.54 17.28 -6.96
CA GLY A 151 -2.47 16.82 -6.07
C GLY A 151 -2.59 17.34 -4.64
N ILE A 152 -2.00 16.58 -3.72
CA ILE A 152 -1.83 16.95 -2.31
C ILE A 152 -1.15 18.34 -2.26
N ALA A 153 -1.85 19.33 -1.71
CA ALA A 153 -1.32 20.66 -1.40
C ALA A 153 -0.75 20.68 0.03
#